data_AF-A0A2T6LV50-F1
#
_entry.id   AF-A0A2T6LV50-F1
#
_cell.length_a   1.000
_cell.length_b   1.000
_cell.length_c   1.000
_cell.angle_alpha   90.00
_cell.angle_beta   90.00
_cell.angle_gamma   90.00
#
_symmetry.space_group_name_H-M   'P 1'
#
loop_
_entity.id
_entity.type
_entity.pdbx_description
1 polymer ?
#
loop_
_entity_poly.entity_id
_entity_poly.type
_entity_poly.pdbx_seq_one_letter_code
_entity_poly.pdbx_strand_id
1 'polypeptide(L)'
;MIALVWLLPLLRRLAPWIGMVLLALACHHFATLARLRAQDLAHQAATYRAAQRAAQIQAQAALASEQERYRQLAHVEETRHDQELETARAAAVRFAATHRVQPAPATGAGGTAFAAAAPHPAGIRESLPAAGILVSQDDVQACSEVTAYALSLRDWALDASAPAVPVPAGAR
;
A
#
# COMPACT_ATOMS: atom_id res chain seq x y z
N MET A 1 -34.87 41.23 -76.88
CA MET A 1 -34.65 41.98 -75.63
C MET A 1 -35.91 42.23 -74.79
N ILE A 2 -37.14 41.99 -75.29
CA ILE A 2 -38.39 42.31 -74.56
C ILE A 2 -38.71 41.32 -73.41
N ALA A 3 -38.30 40.06 -73.51
CA ALA A 3 -38.63 39.03 -72.49
C ALA A 3 -37.98 39.27 -71.10
N LEU A 4 -36.83 39.95 -71.05
CA LEU A 4 -36.08 40.15 -69.80
C LEU A 4 -36.78 41.15 -68.86
N VAL A 5 -37.52 42.12 -69.42
CA VAL A 5 -38.20 43.18 -68.67
C VAL A 5 -39.40 42.62 -67.90
N TRP A 6 -40.06 41.60 -68.44
CA TRP A 6 -41.22 40.94 -67.81
C TRP A 6 -40.82 39.92 -66.73
N LEU A 7 -39.60 39.40 -66.75
CA LEU A 7 -39.10 38.44 -65.75
C LEU A 7 -38.68 39.10 -64.42
N LEU A 8 -38.22 40.35 -64.47
CA LEU A 8 -37.73 41.08 -63.30
C LEU A 8 -38.77 41.22 -62.14
N PRO A 9 -40.04 41.61 -62.38
CA PRO A 9 -41.02 41.72 -61.30
C PRO A 9 -41.42 40.36 -60.71
N LEU A 10 -41.38 39.28 -61.49
CA LEU A 10 -41.62 37.91 -61.03
C LEU A 10 -40.50 37.45 -60.08
N LEU A 11 -39.24 37.64 -60.48
CA LEU A 11 -38.07 37.37 -59.64
C LEU A 11 -38.13 38.14 -58.31
N ARG A 12 -38.49 39.42 -58.35
CA ARG A 12 -38.61 40.26 -57.15
C ARG A 12 -39.72 39.79 -56.19
N ARG A 13 -40.82 39.23 -56.72
CA ARG A 13 -41.90 38.64 -55.90
C ARG A 13 -41.53 37.28 -55.32
N LEU A 14 -40.71 36.49 -56.02
CA LEU A 14 -40.28 35.16 -55.56
C LEU A 14 -39.08 35.20 -54.59
N ALA A 15 -38.26 36.25 -54.63
CA ALA A 15 -37.10 36.43 -53.76
C ALA A 15 -37.35 36.14 -52.27
N PRO A 16 -38.39 36.67 -51.59
CA PRO A 16 -38.63 36.37 -50.17
C PRO A 16 -38.97 34.89 -49.91
N TRP A 17 -39.66 34.24 -50.84
CA TRP A 17 -39.98 32.81 -50.73
C TRP A 17 -38.72 31.95 -50.84
N ILE A 18 -37.85 32.27 -51.80
CA ILE A 18 -36.54 31.61 -51.93
C ILE A 18 -35.73 31.79 -50.65
N GLY A 19 -35.70 33.00 -50.09
CA GLY A 19 -35.02 33.27 -48.82
C GLY A 19 -35.56 32.43 -47.66
N MET A 20 -36.89 32.31 -47.52
CA MET A 20 -37.51 31.48 -46.49
C MET A 20 -37.20 29.99 -46.66
N VAL A 21 -37.21 29.47 -47.89
CA VAL A 21 -36.86 28.07 -48.16
C VAL A 21 -35.40 27.79 -47.81
N LEU A 22 -34.48 28.67 -48.22
CA LEU A 22 -33.06 28.54 -47.89
C LEU A 22 -32.83 28.58 -46.38
N LEU A 23 -33.50 29.48 -45.65
CA LEU A 23 -33.40 29.55 -44.20
C LEU A 23 -33.94 28.28 -43.54
N ALA A 24 -35.10 27.78 -43.99
CA ALA A 24 -35.69 26.54 -43.46
C ALA A 24 -34.77 25.34 -43.69
N LEU A 25 -34.15 25.22 -44.87
CA LEU A 25 -33.18 24.17 -45.18
C LEU A 25 -31.92 24.29 -44.30
N ALA A 26 -31.40 25.51 -44.11
CA ALA A 26 -30.27 25.75 -43.22
C ALA A 26 -30.60 25.36 -41.77
N CYS A 27 -31.74 25.80 -41.23
CA CYS A 27 -32.19 25.42 -39.90
C CYS A 27 -32.35 23.90 -39.75
N HIS A 28 -32.94 23.24 -40.76
CA HIS A 28 -33.07 21.78 -40.75
C HIS A 28 -31.71 21.09 -40.75
N HIS A 29 -30.78 21.54 -41.59
CA HIS A 29 -29.42 21.00 -41.68
C HIS A 29 -28.64 21.15 -40.35
N PHE A 30 -28.68 22.32 -39.72
CA PHE A 30 -28.01 22.51 -38.43
C PHE A 30 -28.69 21.71 -37.31
N ALA A 31 -30.01 21.56 -37.33
CA ALA A 31 -30.73 20.74 -36.36
C ALA A 31 -30.38 19.24 -36.48
N THR A 32 -30.25 18.72 -37.70
CA THR A 32 -29.83 17.32 -37.92
C THR A 32 -28.39 17.09 -37.49
N LEU A 33 -27.47 17.99 -37.87
CA LEU A 33 -26.07 17.94 -37.42
C LEU A 33 -25.95 17.98 -35.89
N ALA A 34 -26.71 18.85 -35.22
CA ALA A 34 -26.70 18.94 -33.75
C ALA A 34 -27.18 17.63 -33.11
N ARG A 35 -28.22 16.99 -33.65
CA ARG A 35 -28.73 15.69 -33.15
C ARG A 35 -27.71 14.57 -33.34
N LEU A 36 -27.06 14.50 -34.50
CA LEU A 36 -26.03 13.50 -34.78
C LEU A 36 -24.84 13.65 -33.81
N ARG A 37 -24.35 14.89 -33.63
CA ARG A 37 -23.28 15.16 -32.65
C ARG A 37 -23.68 14.80 -31.22
N ALA A 38 -24.93 15.07 -30.82
CA ALA A 38 -25.42 14.69 -29.49
C ALA A 38 -25.44 13.16 -29.30
N GLN A 39 -25.83 12.41 -30.33
CA GLN A 39 -25.81 10.94 -30.31
C GLN A 39 -24.38 10.40 -30.24
N ASP A 40 -23.46 10.97 -31.02
CA ASP A 40 -22.04 10.58 -30.98
C ASP A 40 -21.41 10.82 -29.62
N LEU A 41 -21.66 11.99 -29.01
CA LEU A 41 -21.18 12.31 -27.66
C LEU A 41 -21.78 11.37 -26.60
N ALA A 42 -23.07 11.04 -26.72
CA ALA A 42 -23.71 10.09 -25.81
C ALA A 42 -23.09 8.68 -25.94
N HIS A 43 -22.80 8.24 -27.17
CA HIS A 43 -22.14 6.96 -27.42
C HIS A 43 -20.71 6.95 -26.86
N GLN A 44 -19.92 8.00 -27.12
CA GLN A 44 -18.57 8.15 -26.56
C GLN A 44 -18.59 8.15 -25.03
N ALA A 45 -19.54 8.88 -24.41
CA ALA A 45 -19.68 8.87 -22.96
C ALA A 45 -19.99 7.47 -22.40
N ALA A 46 -20.80 6.68 -23.11
CA ALA A 46 -21.08 5.30 -22.72
C ALA A 46 -19.85 4.39 -22.85
N THR A 47 -19.07 4.51 -23.92
CA THR A 47 -17.85 3.71 -24.11
C THR A 47 -16.78 4.07 -23.08
N TYR A 48 -16.58 5.37 -22.77
CA TYR A 48 -15.67 5.80 -21.71
C TYR A 48 -16.06 5.24 -20.34
N ARG A 49 -17.36 5.27 -19.99
CA ARG A 49 -17.84 4.68 -18.72
C ARG A 49 -17.60 3.18 -18.66
N ALA A 50 -17.83 2.47 -19.77
CA ALA A 50 -17.55 1.03 -19.84
C ALA A 50 -16.05 0.74 -19.67
N ALA A 51 -15.18 1.49 -20.35
CA ALA A 51 -13.73 1.38 -20.23
C ALA A 51 -13.24 1.68 -18.81
N GLN A 52 -13.78 2.71 -18.16
CA GLN A 52 -13.46 3.03 -16.76
C GLN A 52 -13.84 1.90 -15.80
N ARG A 53 -15.02 1.29 -15.97
CA ARG A 53 -15.43 0.13 -15.16
C ARG A 53 -14.50 -1.06 -15.37
N ALA A 54 -14.13 -1.36 -16.62
CA ALA A 54 -13.18 -2.43 -16.91
C ALA A 54 -11.81 -2.17 -16.27
N ALA A 55 -11.30 -0.94 -16.36
CA ALA A 55 -10.05 -0.54 -15.71
C ALA A 55 -10.12 -0.65 -14.18
N GLN A 56 -11.24 -0.27 -13.56
CA GLN A 56 -11.44 -0.41 -12.12
C GLN A 56 -11.44 -1.88 -11.68
N ILE A 57 -12.11 -2.76 -12.42
CA ILE A 57 -12.13 -4.21 -12.14
C ILE A 57 -10.69 -4.78 -12.20
N GLN A 58 -9.93 -4.41 -13.24
CA GLN A 58 -8.53 -4.85 -13.38
C GLN A 58 -7.66 -4.32 -12.25
N ALA A 59 -7.81 -3.06 -11.86
CA ALA A 59 -7.07 -2.46 -10.76
C ALA A 59 -7.38 -3.15 -9.42
N GLN A 60 -8.66 -3.45 -9.16
CA GLN A 60 -9.07 -4.18 -7.95
C GLN A 60 -8.51 -5.60 -7.93
N ALA A 61 -8.53 -6.30 -9.07
CA ALA A 61 -7.93 -7.64 -9.18
C ALA A 61 -6.42 -7.61 -8.92
N ALA A 62 -5.71 -6.63 -9.48
CA ALA A 62 -4.28 -6.46 -9.25
C ALA A 62 -3.97 -6.16 -7.76
N LEU A 63 -4.75 -5.28 -7.13
CA LEU A 63 -4.61 -4.99 -5.70
C LEU A 63 -4.87 -6.23 -4.84
N ALA A 64 -5.89 -7.02 -5.17
CA ALA A 64 -6.19 -8.26 -4.44
C ALA A 64 -5.05 -9.29 -4.57
N SER A 65 -4.46 -9.45 -5.76
CA SER A 65 -3.31 -10.35 -5.94
C SER A 65 -2.07 -9.88 -5.18
N GLU A 66 -1.82 -8.57 -5.12
CA GLU A 66 -0.70 -8.02 -4.36
C GLU A 66 -0.91 -8.21 -2.85
N GLN A 67 -2.13 -7.96 -2.35
CA GLN A 67 -2.47 -8.20 -0.95
C GLN A 67 -2.28 -9.67 -0.55
N GLU A 68 -2.67 -10.60 -1.43
CA GLU A 68 -2.49 -12.03 -1.18
C GLU A 68 -0.99 -12.40 -1.13
N ARG A 69 -0.18 -11.86 -2.05
CA ARG A 69 1.27 -12.02 -2.01
C ARG A 69 1.88 -11.52 -0.70
N TYR A 70 1.45 -10.34 -0.23
CA TYR A 70 1.93 -9.79 1.04
C TYR A 70 1.50 -10.62 2.25
N ARG A 71 0.30 -11.20 2.25
CA ARG A 71 -0.14 -12.12 3.32
C ARG A 71 0.71 -13.38 3.37
N GLN A 72 1.02 -13.96 2.20
CA GLN A 72 1.88 -15.13 2.12
C GLN A 72 3.29 -14.82 2.66
N LEU A 73 3.86 -13.67 2.27
CA LEU A 73 5.16 -13.24 2.78
C LEU A 73 5.13 -13.02 4.30
N ALA A 74 4.09 -12.36 4.81
CA ALA A 74 3.93 -12.14 6.25
C ALA A 74 3.86 -13.48 7.01
N HIS A 75 3.13 -14.46 6.49
CA HIS A 75 3.01 -15.78 7.12
C HIS A 75 4.34 -16.55 7.14
N VAL A 76 5.13 -16.43 6.06
CA VAL A 76 6.49 -17.00 6.00
C VAL A 76 7.39 -16.38 7.06
N GLU A 77 7.39 -15.05 7.20
CA GLU A 77 8.20 -14.36 8.20
C GLU A 77 7.73 -14.61 9.63
N GLU A 78 6.42 -14.72 9.87
CA GLU A 78 5.87 -15.11 11.17
C GLU A 78 6.33 -16.52 11.56
N THR A 79 6.23 -17.48 10.64
CA THR A 79 6.71 -18.86 10.86
C THR A 79 8.21 -18.89 11.14
N ARG A 80 8.99 -18.07 10.43
CA ARG A 80 10.44 -17.95 10.65
C ARG A 80 10.72 -17.38 12.05
N HIS A 81 10.02 -16.32 12.44
CA HIS A 81 10.19 -15.70 13.75
C HIS A 81 9.87 -16.67 14.89
N ASP A 82 8.81 -17.47 14.77
CA ASP A 82 8.47 -18.52 15.74
C ASP A 82 9.60 -19.56 15.90
N GLN A 83 10.26 -19.95 14.80
CA GLN A 83 11.42 -20.85 14.84
C GLN A 83 12.63 -20.21 15.51
N GLU A 84 12.88 -18.92 15.27
CA GLU A 84 13.95 -18.15 15.90
C GLU A 84 13.72 -18.03 17.42
N LEU A 85 12.47 -17.79 17.86
CA LEU A 85 12.09 -17.77 19.27
C LEU A 85 12.31 -19.13 19.94
N GLU A 86 11.91 -20.23 19.30
CA GLU A 86 12.12 -21.57 19.86
C GLU A 86 13.61 -21.90 19.97
N THR A 87 14.41 -21.51 18.98
CA THR A 87 15.86 -21.65 19.01
C THR A 87 16.48 -20.85 20.16
N ALA A 88 16.01 -19.61 20.37
CA ALA A 88 16.46 -18.75 21.48
C ALA A 88 16.09 -19.35 22.85
N ARG A 89 14.87 -19.89 23.01
CA ARG A 89 14.44 -20.60 24.22
C ARG A 89 15.33 -21.81 24.50
N ALA A 90 15.60 -22.64 23.49
CA ALA A 90 16.50 -23.79 23.63
C ALA A 90 17.95 -23.37 23.97
N ALA A 91 18.44 -22.25 23.45
CA ALA A 91 19.74 -21.69 23.83
C ALA A 91 19.76 -21.20 25.28
N ALA A 92 18.70 -20.51 25.73
CA ALA A 92 18.57 -20.05 27.11
C ALA A 92 18.57 -21.22 28.11
N VAL A 93 17.85 -22.31 27.81
CA VAL A 93 17.87 -23.53 28.64
C VAL A 93 19.27 -24.14 28.74
N ARG A 94 20.01 -24.24 27.62
CA ARG A 94 21.40 -24.74 27.61
C ARG A 94 22.34 -23.85 28.40
N PHE A 95 22.19 -22.53 28.28
CA PHE A 95 22.97 -21.55 29.05
C PHE A 95 22.72 -21.68 30.55
N ALA A 96 21.44 -21.78 30.96
CA ALA A 96 21.06 -21.99 32.36
C ALA A 96 21.68 -23.27 32.95
N ALA A 97 21.63 -24.37 32.21
CA ALA A 97 22.22 -25.65 32.62
C ALA A 97 23.75 -25.57 32.77
N THR A 98 24.43 -24.88 31.84
CA THR A 98 25.91 -24.74 31.84
C THR A 98 26.40 -23.83 32.96
N HIS A 99 25.66 -22.78 33.28
CA HIS A 99 26.04 -21.78 34.28
C HIS A 99 25.38 -21.96 35.65
N ARG A 100 24.73 -23.11 35.88
CA ARG A 100 24.07 -23.46 37.15
C ARG A 100 23.08 -22.39 37.62
N VAL A 101 22.40 -21.75 36.67
CA VAL A 101 21.30 -20.83 36.96
C VAL A 101 20.15 -21.69 37.49
N GLN A 102 19.77 -21.50 38.75
CA GLN A 102 18.68 -22.27 39.35
C GLN A 102 17.37 -21.54 39.06
N PRO A 103 16.35 -22.22 38.49
CA PRO A 103 15.05 -21.61 38.30
C PRO A 103 14.45 -21.29 39.68
N ALA A 104 14.17 -20.01 39.93
CA ALA A 104 13.45 -19.60 41.12
C ALA A 104 11.97 -20.00 40.98
N PRO A 105 11.32 -20.57 42.00
CA PRO A 105 9.87 -20.79 41.96
C PRO A 105 9.19 -19.43 41.75
N ALA A 106 8.33 -19.34 40.73
CA ALA A 106 7.54 -18.15 40.42
C ALA A 106 6.69 -17.78 41.64
N THR A 107 7.22 -16.87 42.45
CA THR A 107 6.48 -16.21 43.53
C THR A 107 5.76 -15.06 42.88
N GLY A 108 4.43 -15.05 43.02
CA GLY A 108 3.49 -14.33 42.17
C GLY A 108 3.84 -12.88 41.85
N ALA A 109 3.30 -12.43 40.72
CA ALA A 109 3.26 -11.06 40.22
C ALA A 109 3.42 -10.01 41.34
N GLY A 110 4.61 -9.40 41.39
CA GLY A 110 4.98 -8.52 42.48
C GLY A 110 5.96 -7.44 42.04
N GLY A 111 5.43 -6.38 41.42
CA GLY A 111 5.99 -5.04 41.55
C GLY A 111 6.97 -4.60 40.46
N THR A 112 6.52 -3.63 39.68
CA THR A 112 7.38 -2.71 38.92
C THR A 112 8.30 -1.96 39.86
N ALA A 113 9.53 -2.41 40.02
CA ALA A 113 10.62 -1.57 40.49
C ALA A 113 11.83 -1.86 39.61
N PHE A 114 12.04 -1.00 38.61
CA PHE A 114 13.35 -0.87 37.98
C PHE A 114 14.34 -0.51 39.09
N ALA A 115 15.20 -1.45 39.47
CA ALA A 115 16.33 -1.13 40.33
C ALA A 115 17.17 -0.07 39.59
N ALA A 116 17.36 1.09 40.21
CA ALA A 116 18.24 2.11 39.67
C ALA A 116 19.63 1.50 39.46
N ALA A 117 20.14 1.55 38.23
CA ALA A 117 21.47 1.09 37.91
C ALA A 117 22.48 1.90 38.73
N ALA A 118 23.04 1.28 39.77
CA ALA A 118 24.12 1.89 40.53
C ALA A 118 25.34 2.05 39.58
N PRO A 119 25.98 3.23 39.52
CA PRO A 119 27.16 3.42 38.70
C PRO A 119 28.29 2.55 39.26
N HIS A 120 28.55 1.41 38.62
CA HIS A 120 29.62 0.51 39.03
C HIS A 120 30.93 0.93 38.38
N PRO A 121 32.01 1.16 39.15
CA PRO A 121 33.31 1.46 38.60
C PRO A 121 33.82 0.27 37.76
N ALA A 122 34.42 0.57 36.62
CA ALA A 122 35.05 -0.41 35.74
C ALA A 122 36.26 -1.06 36.43
N GLY A 123 36.02 -2.07 37.25
CA GLY A 123 37.07 -2.80 37.92
C GLY A 123 36.55 -3.54 39.14
N ILE A 124 36.85 -4.84 39.18
CA ILE A 124 36.49 -5.83 40.20
C ILE A 124 35.18 -6.54 39.87
N ARG A 125 35.31 -7.70 39.20
CA ARG A 125 34.24 -8.71 39.14
C ARG A 125 34.08 -9.26 40.56
N GLU A 126 33.00 -8.92 41.24
CA GLU A 126 32.63 -9.59 42.49
C GLU A 126 32.59 -11.10 42.26
N SER A 127 33.13 -11.86 43.22
CA SER A 127 33.06 -13.32 43.19
C SER A 127 31.59 -13.72 43.21
N LEU A 128 31.12 -14.32 42.12
CA LEU A 128 29.77 -14.86 42.02
C LEU A 128 29.49 -15.75 43.24
N PRO A 129 28.39 -15.53 43.99
CA PRO A 129 28.06 -16.34 45.15
C PRO A 129 27.96 -17.82 44.73
N ALA A 130 28.47 -18.72 45.59
CA ALA A 130 28.45 -20.16 45.34
C ALA A 130 27.02 -20.74 45.28
N ALA A 131 26.05 -20.02 45.85
CA ALA A 131 24.63 -20.26 45.67
C ALA A 131 24.20 -19.67 44.32
N GLY A 132 23.72 -20.53 43.41
CA GLY A 132 23.35 -20.14 42.05
C GLY A 132 22.41 -18.93 42.03
N ILE A 133 22.57 -18.08 41.01
CA ILE A 133 21.67 -16.95 40.80
C ILE A 133 20.27 -17.51 40.50
N LEU A 134 19.32 -17.12 41.33
CA LEU A 134 17.90 -17.44 41.20
C LEU A 134 17.26 -16.41 40.28
N VAL A 135 16.87 -16.84 39.08
CA VAL A 135 16.11 -16.01 38.12
C VAL A 135 14.81 -16.75 37.84
N SER A 136 13.68 -16.04 37.80
CA SER A 136 12.42 -16.65 37.40
C SER A 136 12.49 -17.05 35.92
N GLN A 137 11.85 -18.16 35.55
CA GLN A 137 11.80 -18.54 34.13
C GLN A 137 11.06 -17.50 33.28
N ASP A 138 10.02 -16.88 33.85
CA ASP A 138 9.25 -15.83 33.19
C ASP A 138 10.11 -14.61 32.86
N ASP A 139 11.03 -14.20 33.76
CA ASP A 139 11.94 -13.09 33.52
C ASP A 139 12.97 -13.41 32.44
N VAL A 140 13.49 -14.64 32.41
CA VAL A 140 14.43 -15.09 31.37
C VAL A 140 13.74 -15.12 30.00
N GLN A 141 12.49 -15.60 29.94
CA GLN A 141 11.69 -15.61 28.72
C GLN A 141 11.40 -14.18 28.25
N ALA A 142 10.87 -13.31 29.13
CA ALA A 142 10.55 -11.94 28.78
C ALA A 142 11.79 -11.16 28.30
N CYS A 143 12.92 -11.28 29.00
CA CYS A 143 14.15 -10.58 28.63
C CYS A 143 14.74 -11.11 27.30
N SER A 144 14.64 -12.41 27.03
CA SER A 144 15.12 -12.98 25.77
C SER A 144 14.24 -12.58 24.58
N GLU A 145 12.92 -12.55 24.75
CA GLU A 145 11.96 -12.06 23.74
C GLU A 145 12.17 -10.56 23.43
N VAL A 146 12.32 -9.72 24.45
CA VAL A 146 12.61 -8.28 24.28
C VAL A 146 13.96 -8.05 23.60
N THR A 147 14.99 -8.82 23.97
CA THR A 147 16.32 -8.68 23.34
C THR A 147 16.29 -9.13 21.88
N ALA A 148 15.62 -10.23 21.56
CA ALA A 148 15.44 -10.70 20.20
C ALA A 148 14.69 -9.65 19.35
N TYR A 149 13.62 -9.07 19.89
CA TYR A 149 12.87 -8.00 19.24
C TYR A 149 13.71 -6.73 19.01
N ALA A 150 14.52 -6.32 19.99
CA ALA A 150 15.38 -5.14 19.84
C ALA A 150 16.45 -5.34 18.75
N LEU A 151 17.00 -6.55 18.63
CA LEU A 151 17.96 -6.89 17.57
C LEU A 151 17.30 -6.91 16.18
N SER A 152 16.11 -7.52 16.05
CA SER A 152 15.40 -7.54 14.77
C SER A 152 14.97 -6.14 14.32
N LEU A 153 14.51 -5.28 15.25
CA LEU A 153 14.18 -3.89 14.96
C LEU A 153 15.41 -3.09 14.49
N ARG A 154 16.57 -3.32 15.11
CA ARG A 154 17.83 -2.68 14.69
C ARG A 154 18.20 -3.09 13.28
N ASP A 155 18.16 -4.38 12.97
CA ASP A 155 18.55 -4.89 11.66
C ASP A 155 17.58 -4.39 10.57
N TRP A 156 16.27 -4.35 10.85
CA TRP A 156 15.29 -3.69 9.97
C TRP A 156 15.59 -2.20 9.75
N ALA A 157 15.94 -1.46 10.80
CA ALA A 157 16.25 -0.04 10.68
C ALA A 157 17.52 0.21 9.84
N LEU A 158 18.51 -0.68 9.93
CA LEU A 158 19.74 -0.62 9.13
C LEU A 158 19.45 -0.90 7.64
N ASP A 159 18.57 -1.85 7.35
CA ASP A 159 18.15 -2.15 5.97
C ASP A 159 17.31 -1.01 5.38
N ALA A 160 16.41 -0.40 6.17
CA ALA A 160 15.57 0.72 5.73
C ALA A 160 16.35 2.02 5.50
N SER A 161 17.52 2.18 6.13
CA SER A 161 18.38 3.36 6.00
C SER A 161 19.49 3.17 4.94
N ALA A 162 19.57 2.00 4.32
CA ALA A 162 20.46 1.78 3.19
C ALA A 162 20.05 2.68 2.00
N PRO A 163 20.99 3.41 1.37
CA PRO A 163 20.68 4.25 0.23
C PRO A 163 20.12 3.40 -0.91
N ALA A 164 18.99 3.82 -1.48
CA ALA A 164 18.36 3.14 -2.59
C ALA A 164 19.37 2.92 -3.72
N VAL A 165 19.69 1.66 -4.01
CA VAL A 165 20.55 1.31 -5.14
C VAL A 165 19.82 1.77 -6.42
N PRO A 166 20.39 2.69 -7.20
CA PRO A 166 19.74 3.18 -8.40
C PRO A 166 19.55 2.01 -9.38
N VAL A 167 18.30 1.72 -9.73
CA VAL A 167 17.96 0.74 -10.75
C VAL A 167 18.49 1.27 -12.09
N PRO A 168 19.36 0.53 -12.81
CA PRO A 168 19.89 1.00 -14.08
C PRO A 168 18.75 1.18 -15.08
N ALA A 169 18.69 2.35 -15.70
CA ALA A 169 17.61 2.81 -16.58
C ALA A 169 17.47 2.04 -17.92
N GLY A 170 18.05 0.86 -18.05
CA GLY A 170 18.17 0.10 -19.31
C GLY A 170 17.41 -1.22 -19.39
N ALA A 171 16.61 -1.59 -18.39
CA ALA A 171 15.84 -2.83 -18.41
C ALA A 171 14.35 -2.57 -18.67
N ARG A 172 14.01 -2.21 -19.91
CA ARG A 172 12.66 -2.34 -20.48
C ARG A 172 12.74 -2.70 -21.95
#